data_AF-A0A9D2Q6T6-F1
#
_entry.id   AF-A0A9D2Q6T6-F1
#
_cell.length_a   1.000
_cell.length_b   1.000
_cell.length_c   1.000
_cell.angle_alpha   90.00
_cell.angle_beta   90.00
_cell.angle_gamma   90.00
#
_symmetry.space_group_name_H-M   'P 1'
#
loop_
_entity.id
_entity.type
_entity.pdbx_description
1 polymer ?
#
loop_
_entity_poly.entity_id
_entity_poly.type
_entity_poly.pdbx_seq_one_letter_code
_entity_poly.pdbx_strand_id
1 'polypeptide(L)'
;MEALEKKVEKQLIVRMYEPDMTILKETAKQISGMENVKLNLYGQCGEVLVVITVHAIAEAAAVELSEAVAERFEQALGDTVYGRGKGSLAYFAAGELIEHECLLAASDPKTGALLAEEFSHTRRGSSVFDFGDSSYNDPRIMGKIKQEVAKKCAGGANAAQAASVRAEAAAKCSRADVGVSVVPTEQSLFVGVYYRGYVYVRQMEQGKDAGKRAALAALDIVRRLMSHIQVVNARAFKAGGDLDWEHPVDKKPDNPYLVPVIILAVLLIALGAACWYFFTTFSITGGGDTIAASTSQTTSAVVSDSAAANSVPQTDSTVQSVPNSQSAVAASGTDSAAAQAQSTAQSEQAQPDANGEIHPFA
;
A
#
# COMPACT_ATOMS: atom_id res chain seq x y z
N MET A 1 49.36 -12.94 14.57
CA MET A 1 48.19 -13.70 14.12
C MET A 1 47.13 -12.68 13.85
N GLU A 2 46.76 -12.51 12.59
CA GLU A 2 45.68 -11.59 12.22
C GLU A 2 44.36 -12.26 12.60
N ALA A 3 43.57 -11.63 13.45
CA ALA A 3 42.26 -12.16 13.81
C ALA A 3 41.37 -12.02 12.57
N LEU A 4 40.80 -13.13 12.11
CA LEU A 4 39.76 -13.11 11.07
C LEU A 4 38.52 -12.42 11.64
N GLU A 5 38.47 -11.10 11.53
CA GLU A 5 37.30 -10.31 11.90
C GLU A 5 36.09 -10.85 11.14
N LYS A 6 35.14 -11.40 11.89
CA LYS A 6 34.00 -12.12 11.35
C LYS A 6 32.96 -11.13 10.83
N LYS A 7 33.27 -10.49 9.69
CA LYS A 7 32.37 -9.57 9.00
C LYS A 7 31.00 -10.22 8.83
N VAL A 8 29.97 -9.58 9.38
CA VAL A 8 28.57 -9.95 9.26
C VAL A 8 28.12 -9.58 7.85
N GLU A 9 27.58 -10.54 7.12
CA GLU A 9 26.87 -10.29 5.87
C GLU A 9 25.37 -10.10 6.17
N LYS A 10 24.78 -9.03 5.61
CA LYS A 10 23.33 -8.81 5.57
C LYS A 10 22.89 -8.70 4.12
N GLN A 11 21.74 -9.29 3.80
CA GLN A 11 21.11 -9.14 2.49
C GLN A 11 19.71 -8.53 2.65
N LEU A 12 19.45 -7.48 1.88
CA LEU A 12 18.15 -6.82 1.75
C LEU A 12 17.76 -6.79 0.27
N ILE A 13 16.47 -6.88 -0.02
CA ILE A 13 15.95 -6.85 -1.39
C ILE A 13 15.04 -5.64 -1.52
N VAL A 14 15.24 -4.80 -2.53
CA VAL A 14 14.28 -3.77 -2.94
C VAL A 14 13.58 -4.26 -4.20
N ARG A 15 12.25 -4.14 -4.25
CA ARG A 15 11.42 -4.71 -5.32
C ARG A 15 10.67 -3.63 -6.06
N MET A 16 10.79 -3.64 -7.37
CA MET A 16 10.26 -2.64 -8.29
C MET A 16 9.38 -3.30 -9.34
N TYR A 17 8.39 -2.57 -9.84
CA TYR A 17 7.65 -2.93 -11.04
C TYR A 17 7.81 -1.83 -12.09
N GLU A 18 8.37 -2.20 -13.24
CA GLU A 18 8.66 -1.35 -14.40
C GLU A 18 9.35 -0.01 -14.05
N PRO A 19 10.48 -0.03 -13.31
CA PRO A 19 11.25 1.18 -13.01
C PRO A 19 11.91 1.78 -14.26
N ASP A 20 12.22 3.09 -14.22
CA ASP A 20 13.10 3.69 -15.24
C ASP A 20 14.50 3.07 -15.13
N MET A 21 14.86 2.28 -16.15
CA MET A 21 16.13 1.57 -16.22
C MET A 21 17.35 2.50 -16.33
N THR A 22 17.16 3.77 -16.70
CA THR A 22 18.19 4.80 -16.72
C THR A 22 18.52 5.23 -15.29
N ILE A 23 17.50 5.65 -14.54
CA ILE A 23 17.61 6.09 -13.15
C ILE A 23 18.12 4.93 -12.28
N LEU A 24 17.52 3.74 -12.42
CA LEU A 24 17.92 2.55 -11.66
C LEU A 24 19.41 2.21 -11.87
N LYS A 25 19.91 2.27 -13.12
CA LYS A 25 21.32 2.00 -13.40
C LYS A 25 22.24 3.11 -12.90
N GLU A 26 21.82 4.37 -12.93
CA GLU A 26 22.59 5.47 -12.36
C GLU A 26 22.69 5.35 -10.83
N THR A 27 21.56 5.19 -10.14
CA THR A 27 21.51 5.00 -8.68
C THR A 27 22.30 3.75 -8.25
N ALA A 28 22.17 2.64 -8.98
CA ALA A 28 22.97 1.44 -8.72
C ALA A 28 24.48 1.71 -8.88
N LYS A 29 24.89 2.42 -9.93
CA LYS A 29 26.30 2.78 -10.18
C LYS A 29 26.87 3.74 -9.13
N GLN A 30 26.06 4.68 -8.63
CA GLN A 30 26.44 5.58 -7.54
C GLN A 30 26.64 4.80 -6.22
N ILE A 31 25.76 3.82 -5.95
CA ILE A 31 25.80 3.00 -4.72
C ILE A 31 26.88 1.91 -4.79
N SER A 32 27.15 1.31 -5.94
CA SER A 32 28.21 0.29 -6.10
C SER A 32 29.63 0.85 -5.93
N GLY A 33 29.80 2.18 -5.84
CA GLY A 33 31.04 2.83 -5.45
C GLY A 33 31.27 2.87 -3.93
N MET A 34 30.33 2.41 -3.11
CA MET A 34 30.45 2.39 -1.64
C MET A 34 31.21 1.15 -1.16
N GLU A 35 32.18 1.35 -0.26
CA GLU A 35 32.94 0.24 0.31
C GLU A 35 32.04 -0.70 1.12
N ASN A 36 32.27 -2.01 1.00
CA ASN A 36 31.52 -3.10 1.64
C ASN A 36 30.04 -3.24 1.21
N VAL A 37 29.60 -2.57 0.14
CA VAL A 37 28.28 -2.78 -0.51
C VAL A 37 28.45 -3.49 -1.85
N LYS A 38 27.65 -4.53 -2.09
CA LYS A 38 27.54 -5.26 -3.37
C LYS A 38 26.07 -5.25 -3.82
N LEU A 39 25.84 -5.00 -5.10
CA LEU A 39 24.50 -5.03 -5.70
C LEU A 39 24.43 -6.14 -6.74
N ASN A 40 23.31 -6.85 -6.79
CA ASN A 40 22.98 -7.78 -7.88
C ASN A 40 21.58 -7.42 -8.39
N LEU A 41 21.42 -7.22 -9.69
CA LEU A 41 20.14 -6.86 -10.31
C LEU A 41 19.54 -8.09 -10.99
N TYR A 42 18.25 -8.33 -10.73
CA TYR A 42 17.49 -9.40 -11.36
C TYR A 42 16.19 -8.88 -11.96
N GLY A 43 15.71 -9.45 -13.05
CA GLY A 43 14.46 -9.01 -13.67
C GLY A 43 13.72 -10.09 -14.48
N GLN A 44 12.40 -10.09 -14.38
CA GLN A 44 11.51 -10.96 -15.15
C GLN A 44 10.12 -10.31 -15.30
N CYS A 45 9.55 -10.33 -16.51
CA CYS A 45 8.16 -9.94 -16.78
C CYS A 45 7.71 -8.55 -16.24
N GLY A 46 8.64 -7.61 -16.11
CA GLY A 46 8.39 -6.25 -15.60
C GLY A 46 8.74 -6.06 -14.13
N GLU A 47 8.85 -7.13 -13.33
CA GLU A 47 9.45 -7.04 -11.99
C GLU A 47 10.98 -6.90 -12.10
N VAL A 48 11.55 -6.04 -11.25
CA VAL A 48 12.99 -5.86 -11.08
C VAL A 48 13.33 -5.88 -9.60
N LEU A 49 14.36 -6.64 -9.22
CA LEU A 49 14.85 -6.79 -7.85
C LEU A 49 16.28 -6.27 -7.78
N VAL A 50 16.56 -5.42 -6.80
CA VAL A 50 17.93 -5.11 -6.38
C VAL A 50 18.21 -5.90 -5.10
N VAL A 51 19.11 -6.88 -5.17
CA VAL A 51 19.64 -7.58 -3.99
C VAL A 51 20.87 -6.82 -3.52
N ILE A 52 20.70 -6.13 -2.39
CA ILE A 52 21.73 -5.38 -1.69
C ILE A 52 22.40 -6.33 -0.69
N THR A 53 23.65 -6.70 -0.94
CA THR A 53 24.52 -7.42 0.00
C THR A 53 25.44 -6.41 0.67
N VAL A 54 25.46 -6.40 2.00
CA VAL A 54 26.28 -5.50 2.83
C VAL A 54 27.15 -6.32 3.77
N HIS A 55 28.42 -5.93 3.92
CA HIS A 55 29.31 -6.51 4.92
C HIS A 55 29.70 -5.47 5.98
N ALA A 56 29.60 -5.78 7.26
CA ALA A 56 30.06 -4.89 8.34
C ALA A 56 30.64 -5.67 9.52
N ILE A 57 31.38 -5.00 10.41
CA ILE A 57 31.98 -5.64 11.60
C ILE A 57 30.93 -5.94 12.68
N ALA A 58 29.82 -5.18 12.72
CA ALA A 58 28.71 -5.36 13.66
C ALA A 58 27.37 -5.48 12.91
N GLU A 59 26.44 -6.30 13.44
CA GLU A 59 25.14 -6.53 12.79
C GLU A 59 24.29 -5.26 12.69
N ALA A 60 24.28 -4.41 13.72
CA ALA A 60 23.53 -3.15 13.70
C ALA A 60 23.98 -2.24 12.55
N ALA A 61 25.30 -2.12 12.33
CA ALA A 61 25.86 -1.34 11.23
C ALA A 61 25.56 -1.98 9.85
N ALA A 62 25.48 -3.32 9.76
CA ALA A 62 25.07 -4.00 8.53
C ALA A 62 23.58 -3.75 8.21
N VAL A 63 22.72 -3.68 9.23
CA VAL A 63 21.29 -3.32 9.08
C VAL A 63 21.17 -1.87 8.64
N GLU A 64 21.72 -0.92 9.40
CA GLU A 64 21.68 0.52 9.13
C GLU A 64 22.17 0.86 7.71
N LEU A 65 23.32 0.31 7.31
CA LEU A 65 23.86 0.51 5.96
C LEU A 65 23.00 -0.15 4.87
N SER A 66 22.38 -1.31 5.12
CA SER A 66 21.45 -1.91 4.16
C SER A 66 20.16 -1.11 3.99
N GLU A 67 19.62 -0.55 5.08
CA GLU A 67 18.39 0.26 5.08
C GLU A 67 18.64 1.62 4.43
N ALA A 68 19.74 2.30 4.76
CA ALA A 68 20.15 3.55 4.12
C ALA A 68 20.44 3.39 2.61
N VAL A 69 20.87 2.21 2.16
CA VAL A 69 21.00 1.90 0.73
C VAL A 69 19.64 1.64 0.08
N ALA A 70 18.72 0.94 0.74
CA ALA A 70 17.36 0.74 0.23
C ALA A 70 16.57 2.06 0.12
N GLU A 71 16.70 2.95 1.10
CA GLU A 71 16.08 4.28 1.08
C GLU A 71 16.55 5.14 -0.09
N ARG A 72 17.81 5.02 -0.52
CA ARG A 72 18.30 5.74 -1.72
C ARG A 72 17.64 5.22 -3.01
N PHE A 73 17.39 3.92 -3.12
CA PHE A 73 16.63 3.38 -4.25
C PHE A 73 15.17 3.86 -4.22
N GLU A 74 14.53 3.89 -3.06
CA GLU A 74 13.16 4.41 -2.89
C GLU A 74 13.06 5.92 -3.17
N GLN A 75 14.02 6.73 -2.72
CA GLN A 75 14.08 8.16 -3.01
C GLN A 75 14.32 8.46 -4.50
N ALA A 76 15.11 7.63 -5.20
CA ALA A 76 15.39 7.81 -6.63
C ALA A 76 14.28 7.30 -7.55
N LEU A 77 13.56 6.25 -7.15
CA LEU A 77 12.63 5.50 -8.03
C LEU A 77 11.15 5.61 -7.61
N GLY A 78 10.87 6.16 -6.42
CA GLY A 78 9.54 6.48 -5.91
C GLY A 78 8.55 5.33 -6.04
N ASP A 79 7.33 5.67 -6.51
CA ASP A 79 6.18 4.78 -6.68
C ASP A 79 6.41 3.54 -7.59
N THR A 80 7.58 3.38 -8.21
CA THR A 80 7.96 2.14 -8.92
C THR A 80 8.46 1.06 -7.96
N VAL A 81 9.01 1.43 -6.79
CA VAL A 81 9.27 0.49 -5.70
C VAL A 81 7.93 0.10 -5.07
N TYR A 82 7.69 -1.20 -4.91
CA TYR A 82 6.47 -1.74 -4.30
C TYR A 82 6.69 -2.38 -2.94
N GLY A 83 7.94 -2.61 -2.51
CA GLY A 83 8.24 -3.14 -1.19
C GLY A 83 9.66 -3.67 -1.01
N ARG A 84 10.00 -4.01 0.24
CA ARG A 84 11.28 -4.60 0.64
C ARG A 84 11.15 -6.09 0.99
N GLY A 85 12.22 -6.86 0.80
CA GLY A 85 12.37 -8.23 1.31
C GLY A 85 11.82 -9.35 0.42
N LYS A 86 11.23 -10.38 1.06
CA LYS A 86 10.82 -11.64 0.41
C LYS A 86 9.30 -11.70 0.21
N GLY A 87 8.86 -11.54 -1.04
CA GLY A 87 7.46 -11.70 -1.47
C GLY A 87 7.30 -11.28 -2.95
N SER A 88 6.43 -11.93 -3.72
CA SER A 88 6.12 -11.54 -5.10
C SER A 88 5.23 -10.29 -5.15
N LEU A 89 5.10 -9.63 -6.30
CA LEU A 89 4.10 -8.57 -6.50
C LEU A 89 2.68 -9.00 -6.06
N ALA A 90 2.30 -10.25 -6.29
CA ALA A 90 1.03 -10.82 -5.82
C ALA A 90 0.91 -10.88 -4.28
N TYR A 91 2.01 -11.08 -3.55
CA TYR A 91 2.02 -11.03 -2.09
C TYR A 91 1.75 -9.60 -1.58
N PHE A 92 2.34 -8.58 -2.21
CA PHE A 92 2.12 -7.18 -1.84
C PHE A 92 0.72 -6.69 -2.27
N ALA A 93 0.29 -6.97 -3.49
CA ALA A 93 -1.07 -6.64 -3.96
C ALA A 93 -2.17 -7.31 -3.10
N ALA A 94 -1.96 -8.55 -2.65
CA ALA A 94 -2.85 -9.19 -1.67
C ALA A 94 -2.74 -8.57 -0.27
N GLY A 95 -1.59 -7.98 0.09
CA GLY A 95 -1.42 -7.19 1.31
C GLY A 95 -2.35 -5.98 1.33
N GLU A 96 -2.26 -5.13 0.32
CA GLU A 96 -3.11 -3.94 0.18
C GLU A 96 -4.61 -4.31 0.12
N LEU A 97 -4.97 -5.35 -0.65
CA LEU A 97 -6.37 -5.81 -0.75
C LEU A 97 -6.92 -6.27 0.61
N ILE A 98 -6.13 -6.94 1.45
CA ILE A 98 -6.53 -7.30 2.82
C ILE A 98 -6.70 -6.04 3.68
N GLU A 99 -5.76 -5.10 3.62
CA GLU A 99 -5.79 -3.87 4.43
C GLU A 99 -6.98 -2.96 4.09
N HIS A 100 -7.41 -2.95 2.83
CA HIS A 100 -8.59 -2.24 2.35
C HIS A 100 -9.89 -3.06 2.33
N GLU A 101 -9.90 -4.27 2.92
CA GLU A 101 -11.02 -5.23 2.94
C GLU A 101 -11.64 -5.54 1.55
N CYS A 102 -10.85 -5.39 0.47
CA CYS A 102 -11.32 -5.48 -0.92
C CYS A 102 -11.12 -6.88 -1.52
N LEU A 103 -12.12 -7.35 -2.28
CA LEU A 103 -12.03 -8.61 -3.03
C LEU A 103 -11.72 -8.37 -4.52
N LEU A 104 -11.04 -9.35 -5.13
CA LEU A 104 -10.67 -9.37 -6.54
C LEU A 104 -11.34 -10.54 -7.26
N ALA A 105 -12.09 -10.24 -8.34
CA ALA A 105 -12.66 -11.25 -9.23
C ALA A 105 -12.02 -11.19 -10.62
N ALA A 106 -11.63 -12.35 -11.16
CA ALA A 106 -11.28 -12.45 -12.58
C ALA A 106 -12.55 -12.58 -13.45
N SER A 107 -12.43 -12.19 -14.72
CA SER A 107 -13.58 -12.03 -15.61
C SER A 107 -13.89 -13.20 -16.55
N ASP A 108 -12.98 -14.17 -16.63
CA ASP A 108 -13.11 -15.41 -17.41
C ASP A 108 -12.03 -16.42 -16.98
N PRO A 109 -12.18 -17.72 -17.26
CA PRO A 109 -11.20 -18.73 -16.86
C PRO A 109 -9.76 -18.56 -17.35
N LYS A 110 -9.51 -17.83 -18.46
CA LYS A 110 -8.13 -17.56 -18.91
C LYS A 110 -7.51 -16.47 -18.06
N THR A 111 -8.24 -15.38 -17.81
CA THR A 111 -7.82 -14.34 -16.86
C THR A 111 -7.65 -14.92 -15.45
N GLY A 112 -8.59 -15.79 -15.04
CA GLY A 112 -8.58 -16.44 -13.73
C GLY A 112 -7.36 -17.33 -13.52
N ALA A 113 -7.03 -18.19 -14.48
CA ALA A 113 -5.84 -19.04 -14.42
C ALA A 113 -4.53 -18.23 -14.26
N LEU A 114 -4.37 -17.12 -15.00
CA LEU A 114 -3.19 -16.27 -14.93
C LEU A 114 -3.02 -15.60 -13.54
N LEU A 115 -4.12 -15.21 -12.90
CA LEU A 115 -4.08 -14.63 -11.55
C LEU A 115 -3.95 -15.72 -10.47
N ALA A 116 -4.57 -16.88 -10.68
CA ALA A 116 -4.43 -18.05 -9.82
C ALA A 116 -2.97 -18.53 -9.75
N GLU A 117 -2.23 -18.50 -10.85
CA GLU A 117 -0.81 -18.84 -10.89
C GLU A 117 0.01 -17.92 -9.97
N GLU A 118 -0.06 -16.60 -10.14
CA GLU A 118 0.66 -15.63 -9.31
C GLU A 118 0.22 -15.67 -7.82
N PHE A 119 -1.09 -15.85 -7.55
CA PHE A 119 -1.60 -15.96 -6.19
C PHE A 119 -1.28 -17.32 -5.53
N SER A 120 -1.05 -18.40 -6.29
CA SER A 120 -0.69 -19.71 -5.73
C SER A 120 0.64 -19.68 -4.94
N HIS A 121 1.53 -18.76 -5.30
CA HIS A 121 2.81 -18.55 -4.63
C HIS A 121 2.70 -17.76 -3.31
N THR A 122 1.50 -17.29 -2.92
CA THR A 122 1.28 -16.52 -1.69
C THR A 122 0.09 -17.03 -0.86
N ARG A 123 0.33 -17.28 0.44
CA ARG A 123 -0.73 -17.63 1.39
C ARG A 123 -1.78 -16.53 1.60
N ARG A 124 -1.53 -15.30 1.13
CA ARG A 124 -2.49 -14.19 1.12
C ARG A 124 -3.50 -14.26 -0.04
N GLY A 125 -3.26 -15.09 -1.06
CA GLY A 125 -4.13 -15.17 -2.24
C GLY A 125 -5.58 -15.55 -1.89
N SER A 126 -5.75 -16.60 -1.10
CA SER A 126 -7.06 -17.17 -0.71
C SER A 126 -7.94 -16.29 0.18
N SER A 127 -7.41 -15.17 0.70
CA SER A 127 -8.21 -14.18 1.43
C SER A 127 -8.76 -13.05 0.54
N VAL A 128 -8.27 -12.91 -0.70
CA VAL A 128 -8.64 -11.81 -1.61
C VAL A 128 -9.13 -12.28 -2.98
N PHE A 129 -8.83 -13.53 -3.34
CA PHE A 129 -9.13 -14.16 -4.61
C PHE A 129 -9.67 -15.57 -4.37
N ASP A 130 -10.82 -15.89 -4.96
CA ASP A 130 -11.58 -17.11 -4.70
C ASP A 130 -11.16 -18.32 -5.57
N PHE A 131 -10.09 -18.17 -6.36
CA PHE A 131 -9.62 -19.16 -7.35
C PHE A 131 -10.70 -19.66 -8.33
N GLY A 132 -11.78 -18.89 -8.47
CA GLY A 132 -12.90 -19.13 -9.39
C GLY A 132 -14.09 -19.88 -8.78
N ASP A 133 -13.99 -20.44 -7.58
CA ASP A 133 -15.00 -21.31 -6.95
C ASP A 133 -16.38 -20.64 -6.79
N SER A 134 -16.43 -19.31 -6.71
CA SER A 134 -17.63 -18.49 -6.64
C SER A 134 -17.59 -17.29 -7.60
N SER A 135 -16.74 -17.33 -8.64
CA SER A 135 -16.56 -16.25 -9.61
C SER A 135 -16.50 -16.75 -11.06
N TYR A 136 -15.31 -16.86 -11.67
CA TYR A 136 -15.14 -17.14 -13.09
C TYR A 136 -15.30 -18.61 -13.49
N ASN A 137 -15.34 -19.55 -12.55
CA ASN A 137 -15.69 -20.94 -12.83
C ASN A 137 -17.20 -21.23 -12.61
N ASP A 138 -17.95 -20.38 -11.90
CA ASP A 138 -19.41 -20.52 -11.80
C ASP A 138 -20.07 -20.25 -13.18
N PRO A 139 -20.73 -21.23 -13.80
CA PRO A 139 -21.41 -21.04 -15.08
C PRO A 139 -22.53 -19.97 -15.01
N ARG A 140 -23.10 -19.69 -13.84
CA ARG A 140 -24.15 -18.67 -13.66
C ARG A 140 -23.54 -17.26 -13.71
N ILE A 141 -22.42 -17.03 -13.04
CA ILE A 141 -21.69 -15.75 -13.09
C ILE A 141 -21.08 -15.56 -14.48
N MET A 142 -20.44 -16.57 -15.05
CA MET A 142 -19.94 -16.48 -16.43
C MET A 142 -21.04 -16.27 -17.46
N GLY A 143 -22.24 -16.80 -17.25
CA GLY A 143 -23.42 -16.51 -18.07
C GLY A 143 -23.78 -15.03 -18.03
N LYS A 144 -23.84 -14.41 -16.85
CA LYS A 144 -24.09 -12.97 -16.68
C LYS A 144 -22.99 -12.11 -17.30
N ILE A 145 -21.71 -12.42 -17.03
CA ILE A 145 -20.57 -11.66 -17.59
C ILE A 145 -20.62 -11.69 -19.12
N LYS A 146 -20.81 -12.87 -19.73
CA LYS A 146 -20.98 -12.99 -21.19
C LYS A 146 -22.19 -12.22 -21.71
N GLN A 147 -23.31 -12.19 -20.97
CA GLN A 147 -24.49 -11.44 -21.36
C GLN A 147 -24.27 -9.92 -21.31
N GLU A 148 -23.61 -9.40 -20.27
CA GLU A 148 -23.30 -7.97 -20.14
C GLU A 148 -22.29 -7.50 -21.20
N VAL A 149 -21.25 -8.31 -21.45
CA VAL A 149 -20.32 -8.08 -22.58
C VAL A 149 -21.08 -8.08 -23.91
N ALA A 150 -21.92 -9.09 -24.17
CA ALA A 150 -22.67 -9.17 -25.42
C ALA A 150 -23.62 -7.97 -25.62
N LYS A 151 -24.30 -7.50 -24.57
CA LYS A 151 -25.16 -6.29 -24.62
C LYS A 151 -24.37 -5.04 -24.98
N LYS A 152 -23.28 -4.77 -24.25
CA LYS A 152 -22.49 -3.53 -24.37
C LYS A 152 -21.55 -3.52 -25.58
N CYS A 153 -21.13 -4.68 -26.06
CA CYS A 153 -20.20 -4.82 -27.19
C CYS A 153 -20.87 -5.16 -28.53
N ALA A 154 -22.20 -5.22 -28.59
CA ALA A 154 -22.97 -5.62 -29.77
C ALA A 154 -22.68 -4.82 -31.05
N GLY A 155 -22.22 -3.57 -30.92
CA GLY A 155 -21.92 -2.67 -32.04
C GLY A 155 -20.55 -2.86 -32.71
N GLY A 156 -19.77 -3.89 -32.34
CA GLY A 156 -18.40 -4.09 -32.84
C GLY A 156 -17.33 -3.41 -31.98
N ALA A 157 -17.39 -3.63 -30.66
CA ALA A 157 -16.50 -2.99 -29.70
C ALA A 157 -15.00 -3.28 -29.91
N ASN A 158 -14.18 -2.24 -29.77
CA ASN A 158 -12.72 -2.34 -29.75
C ASN A 158 -12.23 -3.25 -28.59
N ALA A 159 -11.07 -3.90 -28.75
CA ALA A 159 -10.54 -4.82 -27.74
C ALA A 159 -10.32 -4.18 -26.35
N ALA A 160 -9.95 -2.89 -26.29
CA ALA A 160 -9.87 -2.10 -25.06
C ALA A 160 -11.25 -1.93 -24.38
N GLN A 161 -12.31 -1.70 -25.17
CA GLN A 161 -13.70 -1.61 -24.69
C GLN A 161 -14.22 -2.98 -24.24
N ALA A 162 -13.90 -4.05 -24.98
CA ALA A 162 -14.22 -5.42 -24.59
C ALA A 162 -13.54 -5.81 -23.27
N ALA A 163 -12.29 -5.39 -23.03
CA ALA A 163 -11.62 -5.53 -21.73
C ALA A 163 -12.33 -4.72 -20.65
N SER A 164 -12.59 -3.43 -20.89
CA SER A 164 -13.16 -2.56 -19.87
C SER A 164 -14.54 -3.03 -19.38
N VAL A 165 -15.39 -3.46 -20.31
CA VAL A 165 -16.72 -4.03 -20.02
C VAL A 165 -16.61 -5.37 -19.30
N ARG A 166 -15.65 -6.24 -19.67
CA ARG A 166 -15.50 -7.55 -19.01
C ARG A 166 -14.97 -7.41 -17.57
N ALA A 167 -14.07 -6.45 -17.32
CA ALA A 167 -13.61 -6.07 -15.99
C ALA A 167 -14.76 -5.53 -15.12
N GLU A 168 -15.54 -4.59 -15.63
CA GLU A 168 -16.73 -4.05 -14.94
C GLU A 168 -17.75 -5.14 -14.63
N ALA A 169 -18.00 -6.04 -15.59
CA ALA A 169 -18.93 -7.15 -15.42
C ALA A 169 -18.44 -8.17 -14.38
N ALA A 170 -17.14 -8.44 -14.28
CA ALA A 170 -16.57 -9.35 -13.27
C ALA A 170 -16.85 -8.87 -11.85
N ALA A 171 -16.46 -7.63 -11.54
CA ALA A 171 -16.72 -7.00 -10.24
C ALA A 171 -18.22 -7.05 -9.89
N LYS A 172 -19.08 -6.59 -10.80
CA LYS A 172 -20.53 -6.50 -10.57
C LYS A 172 -21.25 -7.85 -10.49
N CYS A 173 -20.81 -8.88 -11.24
CA CYS A 173 -21.45 -10.20 -11.24
C CYS A 173 -21.01 -11.06 -10.05
N SER A 174 -19.74 -10.98 -9.67
CA SER A 174 -19.14 -11.72 -8.55
C SER A 174 -19.25 -11.01 -7.20
N ARG A 175 -19.70 -9.73 -7.19
CA ARG A 175 -19.76 -8.84 -6.01
C ARG A 175 -18.39 -8.56 -5.38
N ALA A 176 -17.36 -8.41 -6.22
CA ALA A 176 -16.02 -8.02 -5.81
C ALA A 176 -15.79 -6.52 -6.11
N ASP A 177 -14.98 -5.86 -5.28
CA ASP A 177 -14.63 -4.43 -5.42
C ASP A 177 -13.76 -4.17 -6.65
N VAL A 178 -12.91 -5.16 -6.97
CA VAL A 178 -11.96 -5.15 -8.08
C VAL A 178 -12.32 -6.24 -9.09
N GLY A 179 -12.39 -5.87 -10.37
CA GLY A 179 -12.65 -6.80 -11.47
C GLY A 179 -11.52 -6.79 -12.49
N VAL A 180 -10.91 -7.94 -12.79
CA VAL A 180 -9.76 -8.04 -13.70
C VAL A 180 -10.10 -8.85 -14.96
N SER A 181 -9.69 -8.34 -16.11
CA SER A 181 -9.84 -8.96 -17.43
C SER A 181 -8.55 -8.92 -18.24
N VAL A 182 -8.34 -9.97 -19.05
CA VAL A 182 -7.26 -10.06 -20.03
C VAL A 182 -7.86 -10.44 -21.38
N VAL A 183 -7.67 -9.58 -22.39
CA VAL A 183 -8.23 -9.72 -23.74
C VAL A 183 -7.11 -9.72 -24.77
N PRO A 184 -6.69 -10.92 -25.26
CA PRO A 184 -5.73 -11.02 -26.35
C PRO A 184 -6.36 -10.65 -27.69
N THR A 185 -5.61 -9.93 -28.52
CA THR A 185 -5.79 -9.80 -29.97
C THR A 185 -4.59 -10.47 -30.68
N GLU A 186 -4.55 -10.44 -32.01
CA GLU A 186 -3.45 -11.05 -32.78
C GLU A 186 -2.09 -10.37 -32.54
N GLN A 187 -2.08 -9.06 -32.25
CA GLN A 187 -0.86 -8.26 -32.12
C GLN A 187 -0.66 -7.66 -30.71
N SER A 188 -1.71 -7.60 -29.88
CA SER A 188 -1.66 -6.96 -28.56
C SER A 188 -2.45 -7.73 -27.51
N LEU A 189 -2.23 -7.35 -26.25
CA LEU A 189 -2.89 -7.90 -25.09
C LEU A 189 -3.43 -6.73 -24.25
N PHE A 190 -4.75 -6.67 -24.07
CA PHE A 190 -5.40 -5.62 -23.28
C PHE A 190 -5.72 -6.16 -21.88
N VAL A 191 -5.18 -5.50 -20.86
CA VAL A 191 -5.50 -5.74 -19.45
C VAL A 191 -6.48 -4.67 -19.00
N GLY A 192 -7.63 -5.07 -18.46
CA GLY A 192 -8.62 -4.14 -17.90
C GLY A 192 -8.85 -4.43 -16.42
N VAL A 193 -8.71 -3.40 -15.56
CA VAL A 193 -8.94 -3.47 -14.11
C VAL A 193 -10.03 -2.47 -13.72
N TYR A 194 -11.18 -2.95 -13.27
CA TYR A 194 -12.26 -2.14 -12.70
C TYR A 194 -12.02 -1.88 -11.21
N TYR A 195 -12.26 -0.65 -10.75
CA TYR A 195 -12.33 -0.28 -9.34
C TYR A 195 -13.21 0.96 -9.16
N ARG A 196 -14.13 0.94 -8.15
CA ARG A 196 -14.97 2.09 -7.73
C ARG A 196 -15.57 2.94 -8.86
N GLY A 197 -16.13 2.29 -9.90
CA GLY A 197 -16.80 2.97 -11.01
C GLY A 197 -15.89 3.47 -12.14
N TYR A 198 -14.59 3.19 -12.08
CA TYR A 198 -13.62 3.44 -13.15
C TYR A 198 -13.05 2.12 -13.68
N VAL A 199 -12.51 2.14 -14.90
CA VAL A 199 -11.76 1.02 -15.47
C VAL A 199 -10.44 1.52 -16.03
N TYR A 200 -9.36 0.88 -15.63
CA TYR A 200 -8.00 1.16 -16.04
C TYR A 200 -7.61 0.12 -17.08
N VAL A 201 -7.39 0.55 -18.32
CA VAL A 201 -7.03 -0.33 -19.44
C VAL A 201 -5.60 -0.07 -19.90
N ARG A 202 -4.79 -1.13 -19.92
CA ARG A 202 -3.42 -1.13 -20.42
C ARG A 202 -3.33 -2.00 -21.67
N GLN A 203 -2.71 -1.48 -22.72
CA GLN A 203 -2.30 -2.26 -23.88
C GLN A 203 -0.85 -2.73 -23.68
N MET A 204 -0.54 -3.96 -24.07
CA MET A 204 0.81 -4.52 -24.12
C MET A 204 1.01 -5.36 -25.38
N GLU A 205 2.27 -5.60 -25.74
CA GLU A 205 2.62 -6.43 -26.89
C GLU A 205 2.44 -7.93 -26.60
N GLN A 206 1.94 -8.67 -27.60
CA GLN A 206 1.96 -10.14 -27.62
C GLN A 206 3.40 -10.68 -27.58
N GLY A 207 3.59 -11.85 -26.97
CA GLY A 207 4.92 -12.46 -26.84
C GLY A 207 4.93 -13.62 -25.85
N LYS A 208 6.05 -14.33 -25.75
CA LYS A 208 6.18 -15.61 -25.00
C LYS A 208 5.59 -15.55 -23.59
N ASP A 209 5.96 -14.52 -22.82
CA ASP A 209 5.55 -14.38 -21.41
C ASP A 209 4.42 -13.35 -21.22
N ALA A 210 3.62 -13.09 -22.27
CA ALA A 210 2.56 -12.07 -22.24
C ALA A 210 1.48 -12.35 -21.19
N GLY A 211 1.16 -13.62 -20.91
CA GLY A 211 0.23 -14.01 -19.84
C GLY A 211 0.71 -13.57 -18.46
N LYS A 212 1.96 -13.91 -18.09
CA LYS A 212 2.58 -13.52 -16.82
C LYS A 212 2.71 -11.99 -16.71
N ARG A 213 3.15 -11.31 -17.78
CA ARG A 213 3.16 -9.84 -17.84
C ARG A 213 1.77 -9.23 -17.63
N ALA A 214 0.71 -9.84 -18.17
CA ALA A 214 -0.67 -9.38 -17.96
C ALA A 214 -1.17 -9.58 -16.52
N ALA A 215 -0.84 -10.71 -15.88
CA ALA A 215 -1.15 -10.94 -14.47
C ALA A 215 -0.44 -9.91 -13.57
N LEU A 216 0.88 -9.75 -13.73
CA LEU A 216 1.68 -8.81 -12.95
C LEU A 216 1.26 -7.35 -13.20
N ALA A 217 1.01 -6.96 -14.44
CA ALA A 217 0.51 -5.61 -14.76
C ALA A 217 -0.86 -5.33 -14.12
N ALA A 218 -1.77 -6.32 -14.11
CA ALA A 218 -3.03 -6.18 -13.40
C ALA A 218 -2.81 -6.00 -11.89
N LEU A 219 -1.91 -6.79 -11.29
CA LEU A 219 -1.62 -6.74 -9.86
C LEU A 219 -0.95 -5.43 -9.43
N ASP A 220 -0.04 -4.84 -10.23
CA ASP A 220 0.51 -3.52 -9.94
C ASP A 220 -0.53 -2.40 -10.09
N ILE A 221 -1.40 -2.47 -11.11
CA ILE A 221 -2.54 -1.54 -11.23
C ILE A 221 -3.43 -1.66 -9.99
N VAL A 222 -3.81 -2.87 -9.56
CA VAL A 222 -4.63 -3.09 -8.36
C VAL A 222 -3.95 -2.55 -7.10
N ARG A 223 -2.67 -2.88 -6.88
CA ARG A 223 -1.86 -2.38 -5.76
C ARG A 223 -1.90 -0.85 -5.71
N ARG A 224 -1.53 -0.17 -6.80
CA ARG A 224 -1.56 1.30 -6.89
C ARG A 224 -2.94 1.89 -6.59
N LEU A 225 -4.01 1.24 -7.04
CA LEU A 225 -5.39 1.69 -6.80
C LEU A 225 -5.84 1.52 -5.34
N MET A 226 -5.29 0.54 -4.62
CA MET A 226 -5.48 0.43 -3.17
C MET A 226 -4.67 1.51 -2.45
N SER A 227 -3.36 1.61 -2.69
CA SER A 227 -2.46 2.57 -2.03
C SER A 227 -2.68 4.04 -2.42
N HIS A 228 -3.74 4.38 -3.17
CA HIS A 228 -4.04 5.72 -3.70
C HIS A 228 -2.90 6.34 -4.56
N ILE A 229 -2.09 5.52 -5.23
CA ILE A 229 -0.98 5.90 -6.12
C ILE A 229 -1.46 6.11 -7.57
N GLN A 230 -0.77 6.96 -8.34
CA GLN A 230 -1.09 7.14 -9.77
C GLN A 230 -0.71 5.90 -10.60
N VAL A 231 -1.66 5.46 -11.43
CA VAL A 231 -1.47 4.34 -12.36
C VAL A 231 -0.87 4.85 -13.68
N VAL A 232 0.46 4.96 -13.71
CA VAL A 232 1.20 5.54 -14.86
C VAL A 232 0.98 4.75 -16.16
N ASN A 233 0.97 3.41 -16.08
CA ASN A 233 1.01 2.54 -17.26
C ASN A 233 -0.39 2.06 -17.73
N ALA A 234 -1.49 2.72 -17.36
CA ALA A 234 -2.84 2.39 -17.82
C ALA A 234 -3.72 3.64 -18.03
N ARG A 235 -4.58 3.59 -19.06
CA ARG A 235 -5.55 4.66 -19.37
C ARG A 235 -6.82 4.46 -18.54
N ALA A 236 -7.26 5.49 -17.83
CA ALA A 236 -8.46 5.42 -16.99
C ALA A 236 -9.71 5.86 -17.76
N PHE A 237 -10.81 5.13 -17.58
CA PHE A 237 -12.11 5.38 -18.23
C PHE A 237 -13.25 5.27 -17.21
N LYS A 238 -14.37 5.93 -17.46
CA LYS A 238 -15.58 5.82 -16.63
C LYS A 238 -16.34 4.53 -16.98
N ALA A 239 -16.62 3.68 -15.99
CA ALA A 239 -17.30 2.41 -16.23
C ALA A 239 -18.72 2.62 -16.79
N GLY A 240 -19.05 1.90 -17.86
CA GLY A 240 -20.31 2.07 -18.60
C GLY A 240 -20.43 3.37 -19.41
N GLY A 241 -19.39 4.19 -19.48
CA GLY A 241 -19.27 5.26 -20.48
C GLY A 241 -18.80 4.73 -21.83
N ASP A 242 -18.70 5.61 -22.82
CA ASP A 242 -17.98 5.29 -24.06
C ASP A 242 -16.46 5.27 -23.79
N LEU A 243 -15.73 4.46 -24.54
CA LEU A 243 -14.28 4.29 -24.38
C LEU A 243 -13.55 4.88 -25.59
N ASP A 244 -13.44 6.21 -25.58
CA ASP A 244 -12.52 6.94 -26.44
C ASP A 244 -11.09 6.67 -25.95
N TRP A 245 -10.32 5.90 -26.73
CA TRP A 245 -8.94 5.55 -26.39
C TRP A 245 -8.00 6.76 -26.41
N GLU A 246 -8.29 7.79 -27.19
CA GLU A 246 -7.46 8.99 -27.37
C GLU A 246 -7.68 10.01 -26.24
N HIS A 247 -8.88 10.05 -25.66
CA HIS A 247 -9.25 10.95 -24.56
C HIS A 247 -9.53 10.19 -23.24
N PRO A 248 -8.49 9.67 -22.55
CA PRO A 248 -8.65 9.06 -21.24
C PRO A 248 -9.05 10.10 -20.18
N VAL A 249 -9.61 9.62 -19.07
CA VAL A 249 -9.99 10.46 -17.93
C VAL A 249 -8.77 10.76 -17.06
N ASP A 250 -8.45 12.05 -16.88
CA ASP A 250 -7.40 12.56 -15.98
C ASP A 250 -7.74 12.33 -14.49
N LYS A 251 -7.81 11.06 -14.06
CA LYS A 251 -8.09 10.73 -12.66
C LYS A 251 -6.83 10.82 -11.79
N LYS A 252 -6.60 12.02 -11.26
CA LYS A 252 -5.68 12.25 -10.13
C LYS A 252 -6.08 11.38 -8.92
N PRO A 253 -5.14 11.02 -8.03
CA PRO A 253 -5.44 10.14 -6.91
C PRO A 253 -6.40 10.82 -5.93
N ASP A 254 -7.39 10.07 -5.45
CA ASP A 254 -8.38 10.57 -4.50
C ASP A 254 -7.68 10.78 -3.15
N ASN A 255 -7.33 12.03 -2.82
CA ASN A 255 -6.57 12.38 -1.63
C ASN A 255 -7.37 12.04 -0.36
N PRO A 256 -6.99 11.02 0.45
CA PRO A 256 -7.83 10.52 1.53
C PRO A 256 -8.07 11.57 2.64
N TYR A 257 -7.12 12.50 2.80
CA TYR A 257 -7.19 13.60 3.76
C TYR A 257 -8.10 14.76 3.31
N LEU A 258 -8.54 14.83 2.05
CA LEU A 258 -9.33 15.97 1.56
C LEU A 258 -10.69 16.09 2.27
N VAL A 259 -11.39 14.96 2.44
CA VAL A 259 -12.70 14.93 3.13
C VAL A 259 -12.60 15.31 4.61
N PRO A 260 -11.71 14.72 5.44
CA PRO A 260 -11.57 15.15 6.84
C PRO A 260 -11.03 16.57 6.99
N VAL A 261 -10.20 17.08 6.07
CA VAL A 261 -9.79 18.50 6.06
C VAL A 261 -10.98 19.43 5.78
N ILE A 262 -11.88 19.08 4.85
CA ILE A 262 -13.11 19.83 4.60
C ILE A 262 -14.03 19.81 5.84
N ILE A 263 -14.19 18.64 6.48
CA ILE A 263 -14.99 18.51 7.72
C ILE A 263 -14.40 19.36 8.84
N LEU A 264 -13.07 19.32 9.03
CA LEU A 264 -12.37 20.15 10.02
C LEU A 264 -12.53 21.65 9.73
N ALA A 265 -12.42 22.07 8.47
CA ALA A 265 -12.63 23.46 8.06
C ALA A 265 -14.07 23.93 8.34
N VAL A 266 -15.08 23.10 8.04
CA VAL A 266 -16.49 23.40 8.36
C VAL A 266 -16.72 23.48 9.87
N LEU A 267 -16.11 22.60 10.67
CA LEU A 267 -16.17 22.66 12.14
C LEU A 267 -15.49 23.92 12.70
N LEU A 268 -14.36 24.34 12.15
CA LEU A 268 -13.67 25.58 12.55
C LEU A 268 -14.48 26.83 12.18
N ILE A 269 -15.14 26.84 11.01
CA ILE A 269 -16.06 27.92 10.61
C ILE A 269 -17.27 27.98 11.55
N ALA A 270 -17.87 26.83 11.89
CA ALA A 270 -18.98 26.74 12.84
C ALA A 270 -18.58 27.21 14.24
N LEU A 271 -17.38 26.84 14.72
CA LEU A 271 -16.81 27.31 15.97
C LEU A 271 -16.58 28.83 15.95
N GLY A 272 -16.02 29.37 14.86
CA GLY A 272 -15.84 30.81 14.68
C GLY A 272 -17.15 31.59 14.71
N ALA A 273 -18.20 31.07 14.06
CA ALA A 273 -19.54 31.65 14.10
C ALA A 273 -20.16 31.59 15.51
N ALA A 274 -19.99 30.48 16.24
CA ALA A 274 -20.45 30.35 17.62
C ALA A 274 -19.71 31.32 18.57
N CYS A 275 -18.38 31.46 18.43
CA CYS A 275 -17.59 32.42 19.18
C CYS A 275 -17.99 33.87 18.88
N TRP A 276 -18.26 34.21 17.61
CA TRP A 276 -18.79 35.53 17.22
C TRP A 276 -20.17 35.80 17.85
N TYR A 277 -21.07 34.82 17.81
CA TYR A 277 -22.41 34.94 18.40
C TYR A 277 -22.34 35.10 19.93
N PHE A 278 -21.49 34.32 20.60
CA PHE A 278 -21.25 34.44 22.04
C PHE A 278 -20.65 35.81 22.41
N PHE A 279 -19.62 36.25 21.69
CA PHE A 279 -18.97 37.54 21.94
C PHE A 279 -19.93 38.71 21.72
N THR A 280 -20.74 38.69 20.67
CA THR A 280 -21.73 39.76 20.39
C THR A 280 -22.94 39.76 21.31
N THR A 281 -23.37 38.60 21.84
CA THR A 281 -24.50 38.54 22.78
C THR A 281 -24.10 38.87 24.22
N PHE A 282 -22.93 38.40 24.71
CA PHE A 282 -22.51 38.66 26.09
C PHE A 282 -21.81 40.02 26.29
N SER A 283 -21.00 40.50 25.34
CA SER A 283 -20.21 41.73 25.53
C SER A 283 -21.02 43.03 25.45
N ILE A 284 -22.33 42.95 25.17
CA ILE A 284 -23.25 44.09 25.04
C ILE A 284 -24.22 44.18 26.24
N THR A 285 -24.22 43.20 27.15
CA THR A 285 -25.15 43.16 28.30
C THR A 285 -24.43 43.07 29.65
N GLY A 286 -23.24 43.68 29.77
CA GLY A 286 -22.52 43.83 31.04
C GLY A 286 -21.57 45.03 31.01
N GLY A 287 -21.89 46.08 31.80
CA GLY A 287 -21.07 47.31 31.87
C GLY A 287 -21.85 48.61 31.65
N GLY A 288 -22.93 48.83 32.41
CA GLY A 288 -23.69 50.09 32.39
C GLY A 288 -23.21 51.06 33.48
N ASP A 289 -22.00 51.58 33.38
CA ASP A 289 -21.40 52.42 34.42
C ASP A 289 -22.04 53.82 34.52
N THR A 290 -22.49 54.19 35.72
CA THR A 290 -22.88 55.56 36.05
C THR A 290 -21.65 56.38 36.45
N ILE A 291 -21.36 57.43 35.68
CA ILE A 291 -20.13 58.24 35.78
C ILE A 291 -20.02 58.99 37.11
N ALA A 292 -18.85 58.88 37.76
CA ALA A 292 -18.32 59.89 38.68
C ALA A 292 -16.78 59.98 38.58
N ALA A 293 -16.24 61.18 38.68
CA ALA A 293 -14.79 61.46 38.68
C ALA A 293 -14.16 61.06 40.05
N SER A 294 -12.84 60.95 40.26
CA SER A 294 -11.79 61.86 39.77
C SER A 294 -10.35 61.31 39.92
N THR A 295 -9.42 61.93 39.19
CA THR A 295 -8.01 62.20 39.55
C THR A 295 -7.10 61.02 39.98
N SER A 296 -6.13 60.70 39.11
CA SER A 296 -4.98 59.86 39.43
C SER A 296 -4.07 60.47 40.51
N GLN A 297 -3.62 59.65 41.48
CA GLN A 297 -2.36 59.87 42.19
C GLN A 297 -1.59 58.57 42.34
N THR A 298 -0.32 58.58 41.94
CA THR A 298 0.64 57.48 42.11
C THR A 298 1.39 57.62 43.41
N THR A 299 1.40 56.57 44.24
CA THR A 299 2.38 56.38 45.32
C THR A 299 2.80 54.91 45.40
N SER A 300 4.11 54.66 45.49
CA SER A 300 4.70 53.34 45.61
C SER A 300 5.31 53.14 47.00
N ALA A 301 4.88 52.11 47.73
CA ALA A 301 5.60 51.53 48.87
C ALA A 301 5.20 50.04 48.97
N VAL A 302 6.06 49.00 49.01
CA VAL A 302 7.41 48.76 49.59
C VAL A 302 7.32 48.03 50.94
N VAL A 303 7.77 46.76 50.94
CA VAL A 303 8.20 45.93 52.09
C VAL A 303 7.11 45.52 53.11
N SER A 304 7.16 44.42 53.85
CA SER A 304 7.55 42.99 53.65
C SER A 304 6.99 42.22 54.90
N ASP A 305 7.39 41.04 55.39
CA ASP A 305 8.36 39.99 55.01
C ASP A 305 8.00 38.64 55.68
N SER A 306 8.71 37.57 55.31
CA SER A 306 8.91 36.32 56.07
C SER A 306 7.69 35.40 56.32
N ALA A 307 7.86 34.13 56.70
CA ALA A 307 8.83 33.11 56.28
C ALA A 307 8.42 31.74 56.89
N ALA A 308 8.65 30.64 56.16
CA ALA A 308 8.83 29.27 56.69
C ALA A 308 7.68 28.60 57.49
N ALA A 309 7.56 27.28 57.58
CA ALA A 309 8.00 26.19 56.70
C ALA A 309 7.25 24.89 57.07
N ASN A 310 7.29 23.90 56.18
CA ASN A 310 7.19 22.44 56.42
C ASN A 310 6.17 21.90 57.44
N SER A 311 5.19 21.10 56.97
CA SER A 311 5.14 19.67 57.33
C SER A 311 4.08 18.86 56.56
N VAL A 312 4.47 17.63 56.21
CA VAL A 312 3.72 16.49 55.66
C VAL A 312 4.50 15.27 56.25
N PRO A 313 3.92 14.15 56.75
CA PRO A 313 2.87 13.36 56.07
C PRO A 313 1.86 12.57 56.94
N GLN A 314 0.95 11.85 56.24
CA GLN A 314 0.29 10.57 56.64
C GLN A 314 -0.70 10.55 57.83
N THR A 315 -1.61 9.56 57.97
CA THR A 315 -2.04 8.48 57.05
C THR A 315 -3.37 8.84 56.34
N ASP A 316 -4.59 8.25 56.40
CA ASP A 316 -5.13 6.96 56.90
C ASP A 316 -6.47 6.57 56.19
N SER A 317 -7.30 5.72 56.81
CA SER A 317 -8.26 4.82 56.16
C SER A 317 -9.71 4.89 56.70
N THR A 318 -10.69 4.47 55.88
CA THR A 318 -11.96 3.79 56.27
C THR A 318 -12.78 3.39 55.02
N VAL A 319 -12.82 2.08 54.74
CA VAL A 319 -14.00 1.20 54.49
C VAL A 319 -15.26 1.87 53.86
N GLN A 320 -15.86 1.41 52.74
CA GLN A 320 -16.17 0.03 52.24
C GLN A 320 -16.10 0.04 50.66
N SER A 321 -16.57 -0.89 49.79
CA SER A 321 -17.41 -2.12 49.87
C SER A 321 -17.14 -3.16 48.74
N VAL A 322 -18.12 -4.04 48.48
CA VAL A 322 -18.22 -5.18 47.53
C VAL A 322 -19.72 -5.39 47.22
N PRO A 323 -20.18 -6.28 46.29
CA PRO A 323 -19.48 -7.28 45.45
C PRO A 323 -19.64 -7.00 43.92
N ASN A 324 -18.96 -7.60 42.94
CA ASN A 324 -18.30 -8.90 42.72
C ASN A 324 -19.24 -10.09 42.36
N SER A 325 -19.11 -10.61 41.15
CA SER A 325 -19.67 -11.91 40.72
C SER A 325 -18.74 -12.55 39.68
N GLN A 326 -18.20 -13.73 40.01
CA GLN A 326 -17.20 -14.44 39.20
C GLN A 326 -17.82 -15.40 38.20
N SER A 327 -17.09 -15.73 37.14
CA SER A 327 -17.07 -17.06 36.53
C SER A 327 -15.72 -17.29 35.84
N ALA A 328 -15.17 -18.49 35.99
CA ALA A 328 -13.90 -18.95 35.40
C ALA A 328 -14.07 -20.45 35.03
N VAL A 329 -12.95 -21.16 34.79
CA VAL A 329 -12.89 -22.57 34.32
C VAL A 329 -13.13 -22.70 32.79
N ALA A 330 -12.37 -23.46 32.00
CA ALA A 330 -11.22 -24.34 32.27
C ALA A 330 -10.04 -24.07 31.32
N ALA A 331 -8.87 -24.63 31.64
CA ALA A 331 -7.78 -24.85 30.70
C ALA A 331 -7.67 -26.35 30.36
N SER A 332 -7.27 -26.68 29.13
CA SER A 332 -6.87 -28.03 28.71
C SER A 332 -5.81 -27.92 27.62
N GLY A 333 -4.59 -28.37 27.90
CA GLY A 333 -3.51 -28.46 26.91
C GLY A 333 -3.38 -29.87 26.35
N THR A 334 -2.82 -29.98 25.14
CA THR A 334 -2.33 -31.23 24.56
C THR A 334 -1.08 -30.94 23.73
N ASP A 335 0.02 -31.62 24.03
CA ASP A 335 1.25 -31.57 23.22
C ASP A 335 1.06 -32.17 21.83
N SER A 336 1.81 -31.66 20.85
CA SER A 336 2.22 -32.41 19.65
C SER A 336 3.40 -31.71 18.98
N ALA A 337 4.57 -32.35 18.99
CA ALA A 337 5.76 -31.88 18.31
C ALA A 337 5.86 -32.46 16.89
N ALA A 338 6.26 -31.65 15.90
CA ALA A 338 6.67 -32.14 14.59
C ALA A 338 7.67 -31.20 13.89
N ALA A 339 8.76 -31.79 13.41
CA ALA A 339 9.62 -31.34 12.31
C ALA A 339 9.98 -29.83 12.19
N GLN A 340 11.11 -29.45 12.81
CA GLN A 340 11.99 -28.45 12.16
C GLN A 340 12.54 -29.05 10.86
N ALA A 341 12.43 -28.34 9.74
CA ALA A 341 13.04 -28.72 8.47
C ALA A 341 14.17 -27.74 8.11
N GLN A 342 15.39 -28.04 8.56
CA GLN A 342 16.59 -27.34 8.11
C GLN A 342 16.91 -27.81 6.68
N SER A 343 16.69 -26.95 5.68
CA SER A 343 17.15 -27.21 4.31
C SER A 343 18.55 -26.63 4.11
N THR A 344 19.57 -27.48 4.21
CA THR A 344 20.97 -27.12 3.99
C THR A 344 21.26 -27.13 2.49
N ALA A 345 21.08 -26.01 1.81
CA ALA A 345 21.62 -25.79 0.47
C ALA A 345 23.08 -25.33 0.57
N GLN A 346 23.99 -26.01 -0.13
CA GLN A 346 25.43 -25.69 -0.08
C GLN A 346 25.76 -24.46 -0.93
N SER A 347 26.80 -23.73 -0.52
CA SER A 347 27.31 -22.56 -1.22
C SER A 347 28.12 -22.96 -2.45
N GLU A 348 27.59 -22.73 -3.66
CA GLU A 348 28.38 -22.73 -4.89
C GLU A 348 28.84 -21.30 -5.21
N GLN A 349 30.16 -21.11 -5.34
CA GLN A 349 30.76 -19.77 -5.42
C GLN A 349 30.74 -19.20 -6.84
N ALA A 350 29.63 -18.54 -7.21
CA ALA A 350 29.60 -17.68 -8.40
C ALA A 350 30.38 -16.37 -8.15
N GLN A 351 31.38 -16.09 -9.00
CA GLN A 351 32.07 -14.79 -9.03
C GLN A 351 31.11 -13.67 -9.49
N PRO A 352 31.21 -12.44 -8.95
CA PRO A 352 30.36 -11.34 -9.37
C PRO A 352 31.01 -10.44 -10.43
N ASP A 353 30.27 -10.16 -11.50
CA ASP A 353 30.68 -9.23 -12.55
C ASP A 353 30.17 -7.80 -12.26
N ALA A 354 31.09 -6.82 -12.23
CA ALA A 354 30.82 -5.46 -11.79
C ALA A 354 30.08 -4.56 -12.82
N ASN A 355 29.45 -5.15 -13.84
CA ASN A 355 29.01 -4.44 -15.05
C ASN A 355 27.55 -3.96 -15.05
N GLY A 356 26.77 -4.25 -14.00
CA GLY A 356 25.37 -3.84 -13.91
C GLY A 356 24.44 -4.55 -14.91
N GLU A 357 24.79 -5.78 -15.28
CA GLU A 357 23.92 -6.67 -16.04
C GLU A 357 22.73 -7.15 -15.19
N ILE A 358 21.65 -7.56 -15.86
CA ILE A 358 20.41 -7.99 -15.21
C ILE A 358 20.26 -9.48 -15.44
N HIS A 359 20.31 -10.27 -14.38
CA HIS A 359 20.12 -11.70 -14.46
C HIS A 359 18.62 -12.05 -14.44
N PRO A 360 18.18 -13.16 -15.07
CA PRO A 360 16.84 -13.68 -14.82
C PRO A 360 16.70 -14.11 -13.35
N PHE A 361 15.46 -14.21 -12.83
CA PHE A 361 15.26 -14.92 -11.57
C PHE A 361 15.66 -16.39 -11.74
N ALA A 362 16.27 -16.96 -10.71
CA ALA A 362 16.71 -18.36 -10.62
C ALA A 362 15.69 -19.21 -9.86
#